data_AF-A0AAU9UCE3-F1
#
_entry.id   AF-A0AAU9UCE3-F1
#
_cell.length_a   1.000
_cell.length_b   1.000
_cell.length_c   1.000
_cell.angle_alpha   90.00
_cell.angle_beta   90.00
_cell.angle_gamma   90.00
#
_symmetry.space_group_name_H-M   'P 1'
#
loop_
_entity.id
_entity.type
_entity.pdbx_description
1 polymer ?
#
loop_
_entity_poly.entity_id
_entity_poly.type
_entity_poly.pdbx_seq_one_letter_code
_entity_poly.pdbx_strand_id
1 'polypeptide(L)'
;MINAADIAKKRAIDMASTLIGNSVNSLATEVEPHTSSQIEISTNEVSIWDDFDREVKGLQPKTTPRSKAITEIGAYLDDALSPRNAAMTPLDWWRNNRHLYPTFFKLFVKRGNFLATSVPYERIFSKAGYIVSERRTWLTSEKVRQLFFWPIFINCLKL
;
A
#
# COMPACT_ATOMS: atom_id res chain seq x y z
N MET A 1 1.60 32.02 1.55
CA MET A 1 2.48 30.92 1.98
C MET A 1 1.79 29.61 1.71
N ILE A 2 2.35 28.73 0.88
CA ILE A 2 1.76 27.41 0.60
C ILE A 2 2.14 26.49 1.76
N ASN A 3 1.16 25.92 2.45
CA ASN A 3 1.39 25.00 3.56
C ASN A 3 1.96 23.67 3.03
N ALA A 4 3.02 23.15 3.66
CA ALA A 4 3.63 21.88 3.29
C ALA A 4 2.62 20.72 3.36
N ALA A 5 1.65 20.79 4.28
CA ALA A 5 0.57 19.82 4.39
C ALA A 5 -0.32 19.77 3.14
N ASP A 6 -0.67 20.93 2.58
CA ASP A 6 -1.50 21.01 1.38
C ASP A 6 -0.79 20.46 0.14
N ILE A 7 0.52 20.69 0.05
CA ILE A 7 1.37 20.12 -1.01
C ILE A 7 1.39 18.59 -0.89
N ALA A 8 1.56 18.07 0.31
CA ALA A 8 1.58 16.63 0.57
C ALA A 8 0.23 15.99 0.22
N LYS A 9 -0.89 16.61 0.64
CA LYS A 9 -2.25 16.16 0.30
C LYS A 9 -2.46 16.11 -1.21
N LYS A 10 -2.09 17.17 -1.93
CA LYS A 10 -2.21 17.22 -3.40
C LYS A 10 -1.41 16.11 -4.07
N ARG A 11 -0.15 15.91 -3.65
CA ARG A 11 0.71 14.84 -4.18
C ARG A 11 0.13 13.45 -3.91
N ALA A 12 -0.42 13.22 -2.72
CA ALA A 12 -1.05 11.95 -2.37
C ALA A 12 -2.25 11.65 -3.27
N ILE A 13 -3.09 12.66 -3.54
CA ILE A 13 -4.24 12.54 -4.43
C ILE A 13 -3.81 12.24 -5.87
N ASP A 14 -2.79 12.93 -6.37
CA ASP A 14 -2.28 12.71 -7.73
C ASP A 14 -1.75 11.27 -7.87
N MET A 15 -0.97 10.78 -6.89
CA MET A 15 -0.50 9.40 -6.87
C MET A 15 -1.63 8.38 -6.73
N ALA A 16 -2.64 8.63 -5.90
CA ALA A 16 -3.79 7.73 -5.76
C ALA A 16 -4.60 7.65 -7.06
N SER A 17 -4.81 8.80 -7.72
CA SER A 17 -5.57 8.85 -8.97
C SER A 17 -4.90 8.08 -10.11
N THR A 18 -3.56 8.11 -10.19
CA THR A 18 -2.81 7.31 -11.17
C THR A 18 -2.89 5.82 -10.86
N LEU A 19 -2.83 5.41 -9.59
CA LEU A 19 -3.01 4.00 -9.19
C LEU A 19 -4.40 3.47 -9.54
N ILE A 20 -5.44 4.27 -9.29
CA ILE A 20 -6.83 3.91 -9.63
C ILE A 20 -6.99 3.83 -11.15
N GLY A 21 -6.45 4.80 -11.90
CA GLY A 21 -6.50 4.79 -13.36
C GLY A 21 -5.81 3.55 -13.97
N ASN A 22 -4.65 3.18 -13.46
CA ASN A 22 -3.93 1.99 -13.92
C ASN A 22 -4.67 0.70 -13.57
N SER A 23 -5.33 0.63 -12.41
CA SER A 23 -6.16 -0.52 -12.03
C SER A 23 -7.36 -0.69 -12.97
N VAL A 24 -8.03 0.40 -13.35
CA VAL A 24 -9.18 0.38 -14.27
C VAL A 24 -8.74 -0.05 -15.68
N ASN A 25 -7.58 0.42 -16.13
CA ASN A 25 -7.03 -0.03 -17.42
C ASN A 25 -6.62 -1.52 -17.40
N SER A 26 -6.11 -2.03 -16.28
CA SER A 26 -5.77 -3.46 -16.12
C SER A 26 -7.01 -4.36 -16.08
N LEU A 27 -8.15 -3.87 -15.57
CA LEU A 27 -9.45 -4.57 -15.59
C LEU A 27 -10.11 -4.57 -16.98
N ALA A 28 -9.66 -3.71 -17.89
CA ALA A 28 -10.17 -3.64 -19.26
C ALA A 28 -9.45 -4.59 -20.24
N THR A 29 -8.51 -5.43 -19.78
CA THR A 29 -7.70 -6.31 -20.65
C THR A 29 -7.84 -7.82 -20.34
N GLU A 30 -8.69 -8.22 -19.39
CA GLU A 30 -9.03 -9.64 -19.18
C GLU A 30 -10.55 -9.84 -19.11
N VAL A 31 -11.19 -9.94 -20.28
CA VAL A 31 -12.42 -10.72 -20.43
C VAL A 31 -12.19 -11.69 -21.59
N GLU A 32 -11.50 -12.79 -21.29
CA GLU A 32 -11.63 -14.03 -22.05
C GLU A 32 -12.69 -14.91 -21.36
N PRO A 33 -13.58 -15.59 -22.12
CA PRO A 33 -14.74 -16.27 -21.60
C PRO A 33 -14.34 -17.66 -21.10
N HIS A 34 -14.25 -17.84 -19.79
CA HIS A 34 -14.05 -19.17 -19.20
C HIS A 34 -15.22 -19.52 -18.28
N THR A 35 -16.25 -20.03 -18.95
CA THR A 35 -17.29 -20.87 -18.36
C THR A 35 -16.67 -22.11 -17.73
N SER A 36 -16.98 -22.36 -16.47
CA SER A 36 -16.91 -23.69 -15.87
C SER A 36 -18.33 -24.08 -15.43
N SER A 37 -18.87 -25.12 -16.08
CA SER A 37 -20.25 -25.63 -16.03
C SER A 37 -20.54 -26.35 -14.69
N GLN A 38 -21.60 -25.97 -13.94
CA GLN A 38 -23.00 -26.45 -13.92
C GLN A 38 -23.30 -27.75 -13.14
N ILE A 39 -24.16 -27.64 -12.10
CA ILE A 39 -25.37 -28.44 -11.77
C ILE A 39 -26.33 -27.48 -11.03
N GLU A 40 -27.25 -26.79 -11.70
CA GLU A 40 -28.65 -27.16 -12.04
C GLU A 40 -29.67 -27.06 -10.89
N ILE A 41 -30.24 -25.86 -10.70
CA ILE A 41 -31.70 -25.70 -10.67
C ILE A 41 -32.02 -24.63 -11.72
N SER A 42 -32.64 -25.07 -12.81
CA SER A 42 -33.25 -24.20 -13.80
C SER A 42 -34.52 -23.58 -13.20
N THR A 43 -34.38 -22.44 -12.53
CA THR A 43 -35.46 -21.46 -12.54
C THR A 43 -35.02 -20.37 -13.49
N ASN A 44 -35.81 -20.18 -14.54
CA ASN A 44 -35.84 -18.96 -15.33
C ASN A 44 -36.41 -17.84 -14.43
N GLU A 45 -35.77 -17.62 -13.27
CA GLU A 45 -36.13 -16.60 -12.31
C GLU A 45 -35.40 -15.35 -12.73
N VAL A 46 -36.15 -14.45 -13.35
CA VAL A 46 -35.79 -13.05 -13.47
C VAL A 46 -35.40 -12.58 -12.06
N SER A 47 -34.11 -12.30 -11.84
CA SER A 47 -33.66 -11.77 -10.57
C SER A 47 -34.30 -10.39 -10.43
N ILE A 48 -35.10 -10.20 -9.37
CA ILE A 48 -35.74 -8.91 -9.04
C ILE A 48 -34.68 -7.79 -8.97
N TRP A 49 -33.44 -8.17 -8.68
CA TRP A 49 -32.31 -7.25 -8.58
C TRP A 49 -31.73 -6.83 -9.92
N ASP A 50 -32.03 -7.49 -11.05
CA ASP A 50 -31.43 -7.15 -12.35
C ASP A 50 -31.89 -5.78 -12.85
N ASP A 51 -33.16 -5.47 -12.65
CA ASP A 51 -33.75 -4.18 -13.01
C ASP A 51 -33.24 -3.06 -12.10
N PHE A 52 -33.15 -3.35 -10.80
CA PHE A 52 -32.58 -2.45 -9.81
C PHE A 52 -31.09 -2.18 -10.10
N ASP A 53 -30.29 -3.22 -10.34
CA ASP A 53 -28.87 -3.10 -10.65
C ASP A 53 -28.63 -2.32 -11.94
N ARG A 54 -29.51 -2.49 -12.94
CA ARG A 54 -29.47 -1.72 -14.19
C ARG A 54 -29.76 -0.24 -13.94
N GLU A 55 -30.76 0.08 -13.14
CA GLU A 55 -31.09 1.46 -12.78
C GLU A 55 -30.02 2.10 -11.89
N VAL A 56 -29.53 1.38 -10.89
CA VAL A 56 -28.43 1.81 -10.02
C VAL A 56 -27.15 2.06 -10.83
N LYS A 57 -26.79 1.19 -11.79
CA LYS A 57 -25.64 1.42 -12.70
C LYS A 57 -25.80 2.70 -13.51
N GLY A 58 -27.02 3.07 -13.90
CA GLY A 58 -27.31 4.33 -14.59
C GLY A 58 -27.25 5.57 -13.68
N LEU A 59 -27.58 5.40 -12.40
CA LEU A 59 -27.57 6.47 -11.39
C LEU A 59 -26.20 6.69 -10.75
N GLN A 60 -25.27 5.74 -10.85
CA GLN A 60 -23.92 5.93 -10.33
C GLN A 60 -23.24 7.10 -11.07
N PRO A 61 -22.82 8.16 -10.35
CA PRO A 61 -22.10 9.25 -10.98
C PRO A 61 -20.81 8.68 -11.59
N LYS A 62 -20.51 9.06 -12.84
CA LYS A 62 -19.26 8.74 -13.54
C LYS A 62 -18.08 9.26 -12.71
N THR A 63 -17.61 8.45 -11.77
CA THR A 63 -16.62 8.84 -10.78
C THR A 63 -15.26 8.76 -11.44
N THR A 64 -14.62 9.91 -11.63
CA THR A 64 -13.25 9.95 -12.14
C THR A 64 -12.29 9.31 -11.12
N PRO A 65 -11.20 8.68 -11.56
CA PRO A 65 -10.18 8.14 -10.65
C PRO A 65 -9.69 9.17 -9.62
N ARG A 66 -9.63 10.44 -10.02
CA ARG A 66 -9.29 11.57 -9.15
C ARG A 66 -10.34 11.81 -8.07
N SER A 67 -11.64 11.81 -8.41
CA SER A 67 -12.71 12.00 -7.42
C SER A 67 -12.75 10.88 -6.37
N LYS A 68 -12.48 9.63 -6.78
CA LYS A 68 -12.33 8.48 -5.85
C LYS A 68 -11.15 8.69 -4.89
N ALA A 69 -9.99 9.09 -5.42
CA ALA A 69 -8.81 9.39 -4.62
C ALA A 69 -9.03 10.54 -3.60
N ILE A 70 -9.71 11.61 -4.02
CA ILE A 70 -10.04 12.74 -3.14
C ILE A 70 -10.94 12.28 -1.99
N THR A 71 -11.97 11.50 -2.29
CA THR A 71 -12.93 11.01 -1.30
C THR A 71 -12.25 10.11 -0.27
N GLU A 72 -11.44 9.16 -0.73
CA GLU A 72 -10.73 8.21 0.16
C GLU A 72 -9.73 8.92 1.08
N ILE A 73 -8.88 9.81 0.52
CA ILE A 73 -7.88 10.54 1.30
C ILE A 73 -8.54 11.59 2.21
N GLY A 74 -9.63 12.21 1.75
CA GLY A 74 -10.44 13.12 2.57
C GLY A 74 -11.03 12.40 3.77
N ALA A 75 -11.69 11.26 3.55
CA ALA A 75 -12.25 10.44 4.61
C ALA A 75 -11.21 9.98 5.65
N TYR A 76 -9.96 9.73 5.24
CA TYR A 76 -8.88 9.44 6.20
C TYR A 76 -8.45 10.67 7.01
N LEU A 77 -8.39 11.85 6.39
CA LEU A 77 -7.98 13.08 7.07
C LEU A 77 -9.04 13.60 8.05
N ASP A 78 -10.31 13.31 7.76
CA ASP A 78 -11.45 13.69 8.59
C ASP A 78 -11.72 12.65 9.70
N ASP A 79 -11.11 11.46 9.64
CA ASP A 79 -11.26 10.41 10.64
C ASP A 79 -10.63 10.81 11.99
N ALA A 80 -11.16 10.26 13.08
CA ALA A 80 -10.67 10.53 14.42
C ALA A 80 -9.22 10.06 14.56
N LEU A 81 -8.34 10.94 15.03
CA LEU A 81 -6.94 10.61 15.27
C LEU A 81 -6.84 9.43 16.24
N SER A 82 -6.19 8.34 15.81
CA SER A 82 -5.92 7.20 16.67
C SER A 82 -5.20 7.68 17.94
N PRO A 83 -5.61 7.21 19.14
CA PRO A 83 -4.91 7.54 20.37
C PRO A 83 -3.43 7.16 20.22
N ARG A 84 -2.53 8.03 20.67
CA ARG A 84 -1.09 7.77 20.68
C ARG A 84 -0.74 6.90 21.89
N ASN A 85 -1.34 5.72 21.97
CA ASN A 85 -1.02 4.74 22.99
C ASN A 85 0.24 3.97 22.57
N ALA A 86 1.23 3.90 23.46
CA ALA A 86 2.52 3.22 23.21
C ALA A 86 2.37 1.71 22.90
N ALA A 87 1.19 1.14 23.14
CA ALA A 87 0.87 -0.26 22.90
C ALA A 87 0.46 -0.58 21.46
N MET A 88 0.11 0.42 20.63
CA MET A 88 -0.30 0.19 19.24
C MET A 88 0.58 0.98 18.29
N THR A 89 1.32 0.28 17.43
CA THR A 89 2.14 0.95 16.43
C THR A 89 1.24 1.50 15.31
N PRO A 90 1.63 2.61 14.65
CA PRO A 90 0.88 3.12 13.49
C PRO A 90 0.72 2.08 12.36
N LEU A 91 1.70 1.17 12.23
CA LEU A 91 1.66 0.05 11.28
C LEU A 91 0.54 -0.95 11.61
N ASP A 92 0.32 -1.25 12.88
CA ASP A 92 -0.78 -2.13 13.32
C ASP A 92 -2.15 -1.52 13.00
N TRP A 93 -2.29 -0.21 13.19
CA TRP A 93 -3.50 0.51 12.80
C TRP A 93 -3.77 0.37 11.30
N TRP A 94 -2.76 0.59 10.45
CA TRP A 94 -2.89 0.42 9.01
C TRP A 94 -3.24 -1.00 8.60
N ARG A 95 -2.70 -2.02 9.29
CA ARG A 95 -3.02 -3.42 9.03
C ARG A 95 -4.48 -3.75 9.30
N ASN A 96 -5.04 -3.19 10.37
CA ASN A 96 -6.43 -3.36 10.75
C ASN A 96 -7.38 -2.58 9.82
N ASN A 97 -7.01 -1.34 9.46
CA ASN A 97 -7.85 -0.42 8.68
C ASN A 97 -7.60 -0.44 7.16
N ARG A 98 -6.77 -1.36 6.66
CA ARG A 98 -6.45 -1.49 5.23
C ARG A 98 -7.67 -1.62 4.31
N HIS A 99 -8.78 -2.14 4.84
CA HIS A 99 -10.01 -2.39 4.10
C HIS A 99 -10.83 -1.09 3.89
N LEU A 100 -10.67 -0.11 4.79
CA LEU A 100 -11.33 1.19 4.69
C LEU A 100 -10.67 2.07 3.61
N TYR A 101 -9.33 1.97 3.49
CA TYR A 101 -8.54 2.81 2.59
C TYR A 101 -7.59 1.96 1.72
N PRO A 102 -8.10 1.20 0.75
CA PRO A 102 -7.31 0.23 -0.02
C PRO A 102 -6.28 0.90 -0.94
N THR A 103 -6.59 2.04 -1.54
CA THR A 103 -5.66 2.76 -2.44
C THR A 103 -4.62 3.48 -1.60
N PHE A 104 -5.07 4.12 -0.52
CA PHE A 104 -4.19 4.89 0.33
C PHE A 104 -3.24 4.00 1.14
N PHE A 105 -3.68 2.82 1.58
CA PHE A 105 -2.80 1.82 2.18
C PHE A 105 -1.68 1.39 1.23
N LYS A 106 -1.97 1.15 -0.07
CA LYS A 106 -0.93 0.84 -1.07
C LYS A 106 0.11 1.96 -1.18
N LEU A 107 -0.33 3.22 -1.12
CA LEU A 107 0.57 4.38 -1.09
C LEU A 107 1.38 4.44 0.20
N PHE A 108 0.75 4.18 1.34
CA PHE A 108 1.40 4.13 2.64
C PHE A 108 2.50 3.06 2.69
N VAL A 109 2.24 1.84 2.22
CA VAL A 109 3.27 0.78 2.17
C VAL A 109 4.46 1.21 1.31
N LYS A 110 4.21 1.88 0.18
CA LYS A 110 5.26 2.31 -0.76
C LYS A 110 6.09 3.49 -0.26
N ARG A 111 5.51 4.41 0.51
CA ARG A 111 6.17 5.69 0.87
C ARG A 111 6.21 6.01 2.38
N GLY A 112 5.37 5.38 3.18
CA GLY A 112 5.25 5.59 4.62
C GLY A 112 6.31 4.87 5.45
N ASN A 113 6.97 3.85 4.90
CA ASN A 113 7.99 3.06 5.58
C ASN A 113 9.42 3.63 5.46
N PHE A 114 9.56 4.95 5.32
CA PHE A 114 10.89 5.56 5.23
C PHE A 114 11.49 5.77 6.62
N LEU A 115 12.69 5.25 6.83
CA LEU A 115 13.49 5.55 8.01
C LEU A 115 13.99 6.99 7.90
N ALA A 116 13.54 7.86 8.81
CA ALA A 116 13.93 9.27 8.82
C ALA A 116 15.44 9.51 9.02
N THR A 117 16.20 8.48 9.40
CA THR A 117 17.63 8.60 9.73
C THR A 117 18.44 7.45 9.12
N SER A 118 19.70 7.73 8.78
CA SER A 118 20.71 6.74 8.35
C SER A 118 21.26 5.90 9.51
N VAL A 119 20.95 6.25 10.76
CA VAL A 119 21.43 5.62 12.00
C VAL A 119 21.37 4.08 12.00
N PRO A 120 20.30 3.40 11.55
CA PRO A 120 20.30 1.93 11.51
C PRO A 120 21.34 1.37 10.53
N TYR A 121 21.53 2.01 9.38
CA TYR A 121 22.56 1.63 8.43
C TYR A 121 23.96 1.93 8.98
N GLU A 122 24.14 3.04 9.70
CA GLU A 122 25.39 3.38 10.39
C GLU A 122 25.75 2.35 11.45
N ARG A 123 24.80 1.89 12.29
CA ARG A 123 25.06 0.84 13.28
C ARG A 123 25.52 -0.47 12.64
N ILE A 124 24.88 -0.86 11.53
CA ILE A 124 25.25 -2.06 10.78
C ILE A 124 26.64 -1.88 10.16
N PHE A 125 26.93 -0.67 9.66
CA PHE A 125 28.22 -0.32 9.08
C PHE A 125 29.35 -0.28 10.10
N SER A 126 29.14 0.32 11.27
CA SER A 126 30.11 0.31 12.36
C SER A 126 30.41 -1.12 12.83
N LYS A 127 29.38 -1.96 12.98
CA LYS A 127 29.56 -3.35 13.40
C LYS A 127 30.30 -4.19 12.35
N ALA A 128 29.95 -4.04 11.08
CA ALA A 128 30.64 -4.71 9.98
C ALA A 128 32.09 -4.20 9.84
N GLY A 129 32.30 -2.89 9.94
CA GLY A 129 33.61 -2.26 9.91
C GLY A 129 34.52 -2.73 11.04
N TYR A 130 33.97 -2.92 12.25
CA TYR A 130 34.68 -3.52 13.36
C TYR A 130 35.13 -4.95 13.06
N ILE A 131 34.24 -5.81 12.56
CA ILE A 131 34.57 -7.21 12.20
C ILE A 131 35.66 -7.29 11.13
N VAL A 132 35.61 -6.41 10.12
CA VAL A 132 36.60 -6.36 9.03
C VAL A 132 37.95 -5.86 9.55
N SER A 133 37.95 -4.81 10.40
CA SER A 133 39.16 -4.19 10.93
C SER A 133 39.86 -5.06 11.99
N GLU A 134 39.09 -5.64 12.92
CA GLU A 134 39.60 -6.45 14.03
C GLU A 134 40.25 -7.74 13.53
N ARG A 135 39.65 -8.41 12.53
CA ARG A 135 40.15 -9.71 12.06
C ARG A 135 41.32 -9.60 11.08
N ARG A 136 41.71 -8.40 10.62
CA ARG A 136 42.73 -8.17 9.55
C ARG A 136 42.58 -9.13 8.35
N THR A 137 41.37 -9.61 8.11
CA THR A 137 41.12 -10.67 7.14
C THR A 137 40.97 -10.07 5.75
N TRP A 138 41.66 -10.66 4.78
CA TRP A 138 41.39 -10.46 3.36
C TRP A 138 40.04 -11.12 3.01
N LEU A 139 38.95 -10.45 3.40
CA LEU A 139 37.61 -10.81 2.99
C LEU A 139 37.41 -10.37 1.55
N THR A 140 37.08 -11.31 0.68
CA THR A 140 36.60 -10.99 -0.68
C THR A 140 35.36 -10.10 -0.58
N SER A 141 35.21 -9.17 -1.52
CA SER A 141 34.08 -8.22 -1.59
C SER A 141 32.71 -8.89 -1.43
N GLU A 142 32.55 -10.11 -1.94
CA GLU A 142 31.32 -10.88 -1.84
C GLU A 142 30.98 -11.32 -0.39
N LYS A 143 31.99 -11.70 0.40
CA LYS A 143 31.77 -12.07 1.82
C LYS A 143 31.43 -10.84 2.66
N VAL A 144 32.04 -9.71 2.35
CA VAL A 144 31.71 -8.42 2.97
C VAL A 144 30.25 -8.05 2.68
N ARG A 145 29.83 -8.18 1.41
CA ARG A 145 28.43 -7.94 1.02
C ARG A 145 27.45 -8.83 1.78
N GLN A 146 27.76 -10.10 1.97
CA GLN A 146 26.93 -11.03 2.75
C GLN A 146 26.85 -10.63 4.24
N LEU A 147 27.94 -10.15 4.83
CA LEU A 147 27.96 -9.61 6.21
C LEU A 147 27.10 -8.37 6.38
N PHE A 148 26.93 -7.56 5.33
CA PHE A 148 26.00 -6.42 5.34
C PHE A 148 24.55 -6.86 5.11
N PHE A 149 24.32 -7.77 4.16
CA PHE A 149 22.99 -8.17 3.73
C PHE A 149 22.21 -8.92 4.82
N TRP A 150 22.85 -9.87 5.49
CA TRP A 150 22.18 -10.75 6.47
C TRP A 150 21.63 -10.00 7.70
N PRO A 151 22.37 -9.08 8.34
CA PRO A 151 21.85 -8.29 9.45
C PRO A 151 20.76 -7.29 9.05
N ILE A 152 20.85 -6.69 7.86
CA ILE A 152 19.80 -5.80 7.34
C ILE A 152 18.51 -6.60 7.14
N PHE A 153 18.61 -7.76 6.49
CA PHE A 153 17.47 -8.62 6.20
C PHE A 153 16.78 -9.11 7.48
N ILE A 154 17.53 -9.60 8.47
CA ILE A 154 16.96 -10.08 9.74
C ILE A 154 16.25 -8.97 10.53
N ASN A 155 16.82 -7.76 10.56
CA ASN A 155 16.18 -6.65 11.26
C ASN A 155 14.94 -6.14 10.52
N CYS A 156 14.91 -6.19 9.18
CA CYS A 156 13.72 -5.89 8.41
C CYS A 156 12.60 -6.93 8.57
N LEU A 157 12.92 -8.19 8.86
CA LEU A 157 11.92 -9.27 9.01
C LEU A 157 11.26 -9.33 10.40
N LYS A 158 11.79 -8.59 11.37
CA LYS A 158 11.27 -8.48 12.74
C LYS A 158 10.34 -7.28 12.95
N LEU A 159 10.10 -6.49 11.91
CA LEU A 159 9.11 -5.42 11.83
C LEU A 159 7.86 -5.95 11.12
#